data_AF-A0A1F3BBB7-F1
#
_entry.id   AF-A0A1F3BBB7-F1
#
_cell.length_a   1.000
_cell.length_b   1.000
_cell.length_c   1.000
_cell.angle_alpha   90.00
_cell.angle_beta   90.00
_cell.angle_gamma   90.00
#
_symmetry.space_group_name_H-M   'P 1'
#
loop_
_entity.id
_entity.type
_entity.pdbx_description
1 polymer ?
#
loop_
_entity_poly.entity_id
_entity_poly.type
_entity_poly.pdbx_seq_one_letter_code
_entity_poly.pdbx_strand_id
1 'polypeptide(L)'
;MGIFRRKTYIETGCFSLVINDLARAFESLREDYIFGSLSQLKREGVDVSGIARDVVPGSELEDASKGYQLTSMMGIAWDYIRDARDQLEFDRLLSASLGAEEGSRASNFRERYLDCRGDIDALAKALSVDVHRAIGSPEPRTEFLIQFQGGAVLLGGLCQVETYRACGDDRMALSLRRRITRRQS
;
A
#
# COMPACT_ATOMS: atom_id res chain seq x y z
N MET A 1 15.76 17.50 30.63
CA MET A 1 15.25 16.27 29.97
C MET A 1 15.46 16.42 28.47
N GLY A 2 16.44 15.74 27.89
CA GLY A 2 16.78 15.89 26.46
C GLY A 2 15.81 15.10 25.58
N ILE A 3 14.97 15.81 24.82
CA ILE A 3 13.93 15.24 23.92
C ILE A 3 14.53 15.06 22.51
N PHE A 4 15.60 14.29 22.40
CA PHE A 4 16.03 13.73 21.12
C PHE A 4 15.91 12.22 21.23
N ARG A 5 14.79 11.67 20.75
CA ARG A 5 14.67 10.22 20.60
C ARG A 5 15.74 9.77 19.62
N ARG A 6 16.61 8.84 20.05
CA ARG A 6 17.44 8.09 19.12
C ARG A 6 16.51 7.24 18.27
N LYS A 7 16.41 7.56 16.98
CA LYS A 7 15.76 6.71 15.99
C LYS A 7 16.63 5.45 15.85
N THR A 8 16.02 4.27 15.97
CA THR A 8 16.71 3.03 15.62
C THR A 8 16.87 3.02 14.11
N TYR A 9 18.08 2.85 13.63
CA TYR A 9 18.33 2.76 12.19
C TYR A 9 18.45 1.29 11.80
N ILE A 10 17.94 0.96 10.62
CA ILE A 10 18.04 -0.36 10.02
C ILE A 10 19.39 -0.44 9.33
N GLU A 11 20.17 -1.46 9.68
CA GLU A 11 21.42 -1.77 9.01
C GLU A 11 21.16 -2.62 7.75
N THR A 12 22.01 -2.51 6.73
CA THR A 12 21.88 -3.24 5.45
C THR A 12 21.73 -4.75 5.65
N GLY A 13 22.43 -5.32 6.65
CA GLY A 13 22.33 -6.74 7.00
C GLY A 13 20.93 -7.19 7.46
N CYS A 14 20.08 -6.25 7.86
CA CYS A 14 18.70 -6.51 8.27
C CYS A 14 17.67 -6.30 7.15
N PHE A 15 18.07 -5.83 5.97
CA PHE A 15 17.14 -5.48 4.89
C PHE A 15 16.26 -6.65 4.46
N SER A 16 16.84 -7.84 4.32
CA SER A 16 16.08 -9.04 3.92
C SER A 16 14.94 -9.36 4.89
N LEU A 17 15.16 -9.20 6.19
CA LEU A 17 14.13 -9.43 7.21
C LEU A 17 13.00 -8.42 7.09
N VAL A 18 13.34 -7.13 7.06
CA VAL A 18 12.37 -6.03 6.96
C VAL A 18 11.57 -6.13 5.67
N ILE A 19 12.23 -6.42 4.54
CA ILE A 19 11.60 -6.55 3.23
C ILE A 19 10.65 -7.74 3.19
N ASN A 20 11.02 -8.88 3.78
CA ASN A 20 10.15 -10.05 3.84
C ASN A 20 8.89 -9.77 4.66
N ASP A 21 9.01 -9.06 5.79
CA ASP A 21 7.88 -8.68 6.62
C ASP A 21 6.95 -7.72 5.87
N LEU A 22 7.52 -6.70 5.20
CA LEU A 22 6.77 -5.75 4.37
C LEU A 22 6.05 -6.45 3.21
N ALA A 23 6.75 -7.32 2.47
CA ALA A 23 6.18 -7.98 1.30
C ALA A 23 4.95 -8.82 1.66
N ARG A 24 5.05 -9.62 2.72
CA ARG A 24 3.93 -10.43 3.23
C ARG A 24 2.78 -9.57 3.75
N ALA A 25 3.10 -8.52 4.51
CA ALA A 25 2.07 -7.62 5.03
C ALA A 25 1.33 -6.91 3.89
N PHE A 26 2.06 -6.43 2.88
CA PHE A 26 1.47 -5.75 1.74
C PHE A 26 0.61 -6.67 0.89
N GLU A 27 1.04 -7.91 0.66
CA GLU A 27 0.22 -8.93 -0.01
C GLU A 27 -1.11 -9.14 0.70
N SER A 28 -1.09 -9.46 2.00
CA SER A 28 -2.30 -9.65 2.80
C SER A 28 -3.22 -8.42 2.79
N LEU A 29 -2.65 -7.21 2.90
CA LEU A 29 -3.43 -5.97 2.87
C LEU A 29 -4.06 -5.70 1.50
N ARG A 30 -3.41 -6.10 0.40
CA ARG A 30 -4.00 -6.01 -0.95
C ARG A 30 -5.22 -6.92 -1.06
N GLU A 31 -5.08 -8.17 -0.63
CA GLU A 31 -6.17 -9.15 -0.65
C GLU A 31 -7.37 -8.65 0.15
N ASP A 32 -7.16 -8.15 1.37
CA ASP A 32 -8.20 -7.60 2.23
C ASP A 32 -8.92 -6.40 1.57
N TYR A 33 -8.16 -5.50 0.94
CA TYR A 33 -8.72 -4.34 0.26
C TYR A 33 -9.61 -4.72 -0.93
N ILE A 34 -9.16 -5.65 -1.77
CA ILE A 34 -9.92 -6.12 -2.92
C ILE A 34 -11.15 -6.91 -2.48
N PHE A 35 -10.98 -7.84 -1.55
CA PHE A 35 -12.10 -8.61 -1.00
C PHE A 35 -13.16 -7.70 -0.35
N GLY A 36 -12.72 -6.71 0.43
CA GLY A 36 -13.59 -5.72 1.05
C GLY A 36 -14.36 -4.89 0.01
N SER A 37 -13.66 -4.46 -1.05
CA SER A 37 -14.24 -3.71 -2.17
C SER A 37 -15.32 -4.52 -2.89
N LEU A 38 -15.04 -5.78 -3.25
CA LEU A 38 -16.01 -6.67 -3.91
C LEU A 38 -17.20 -7.03 -3.00
N SER A 39 -16.94 -7.24 -1.72
CA SER A 39 -17.99 -7.52 -0.73
C SER A 39 -18.96 -6.36 -0.58
N GLN A 40 -18.47 -5.13 -0.65
CA GLN A 40 -19.30 -3.94 -0.59
C GLN A 40 -20.16 -3.78 -1.86
N LEU A 41 -19.56 -3.96 -3.04
CA LEU A 41 -20.31 -3.99 -4.31
C LEU A 41 -21.47 -5.00 -4.26
N LYS A 42 -21.20 -6.20 -3.76
CA LYS A 42 -22.22 -7.26 -3.61
C LYS A 42 -23.35 -6.84 -2.66
N ARG A 43 -23.04 -6.16 -1.55
CA ARG A 43 -24.06 -5.67 -0.61
C ARG A 43 -24.97 -4.62 -1.23
N GLU A 44 -24.45 -3.86 -2.19
CA GLU A 44 -25.19 -2.82 -2.91
C GLU A 44 -25.94 -3.36 -4.15
N GLY A 45 -26.00 -4.69 -4.30
CA GLY A 45 -26.79 -5.36 -5.33
C GLY A 45 -26.08 -5.46 -6.69
N VAL A 46 -24.77 -5.17 -6.75
CA VAL A 46 -23.97 -5.39 -7.95
C VAL A 46 -23.66 -6.88 -8.08
N ASP A 47 -23.89 -7.44 -9.27
CA ASP A 47 -23.46 -8.79 -9.57
C ASP A 47 -21.94 -8.82 -9.76
N VAL A 48 -21.24 -9.37 -8.78
CA VAL A 48 -19.78 -9.54 -8.78
C VAL A 48 -19.36 -10.97 -9.13
N SER A 49 -20.27 -11.82 -9.61
CA SER A 49 -19.99 -13.24 -9.89
C SER A 49 -18.94 -13.46 -10.98
N GLY A 50 -18.81 -12.52 -11.92
CA GLY A 50 -17.80 -12.53 -12.98
C GLY A 50 -16.45 -11.95 -12.59
N ILE A 51 -16.31 -11.38 -11.39
CA ILE A 51 -15.09 -10.74 -10.93
C ILE A 51 -14.27 -11.74 -10.11
N ALA A 52 -12.97 -11.85 -10.42
CA ALA A 52 -12.05 -12.65 -9.61
C ALA A 52 -12.05 -12.14 -8.16
N ARG A 53 -12.35 -13.03 -7.22
CA ARG A 53 -12.37 -12.70 -5.78
C ARG A 53 -10.97 -12.52 -5.21
N ASP A 54 -10.02 -13.25 -5.79
CA ASP A 54 -8.62 -13.25 -5.39
C ASP A 54 -7.83 -12.34 -6.32
N VAL A 55 -6.76 -11.75 -5.78
CA VAL A 55 -5.83 -10.95 -6.58
C VAL A 55 -5.01 -11.90 -7.44
N VAL A 56 -5.32 -11.95 -8.74
CA VAL A 56 -4.58 -12.80 -9.68
C VAL A 56 -3.14 -12.27 -9.82
N PRO A 57 -2.11 -13.11 -9.62
CA PRO A 57 -0.72 -12.69 -9.80
C PRO A 57 -0.46 -12.15 -11.22
N GLY A 58 0.21 -11.01 -11.33
CA GLY A 58 0.49 -10.29 -12.58
C GLY A 58 -0.72 -9.59 -13.19
N SER A 59 -1.85 -9.51 -12.48
CA SER A 59 -3.00 -8.73 -12.92
C SER A 59 -2.75 -7.24 -12.79
N GLU A 60 -3.47 -6.45 -13.60
CA GLU A 60 -3.40 -4.99 -13.51
C GLU A 60 -3.82 -4.47 -12.13
N LEU A 61 -4.77 -5.14 -11.47
CA LEU A 61 -5.21 -4.83 -10.11
C LEU A 61 -4.12 -5.01 -9.07
N GLU A 62 -3.36 -6.12 -9.18
CA GLU A 62 -2.21 -6.36 -8.33
C GLU A 62 -1.13 -5.30 -8.53
N ASP A 63 -0.79 -5.01 -9.79
CA ASP A 63 0.26 -4.06 -10.16
C ASP A 63 -0.05 -2.63 -9.71
N ALA A 64 -1.30 -2.17 -9.88
CA ALA A 64 -1.76 -0.87 -9.39
C ALA A 64 -1.62 -0.78 -7.87
N SER A 65 -2.04 -1.83 -7.16
CA SER A 65 -1.96 -1.89 -5.70
C SER A 65 -0.50 -1.88 -5.20
N LYS A 66 0.40 -2.62 -5.85
CA LYS A 66 1.85 -2.60 -5.54
C LYS A 66 2.45 -1.21 -5.74
N GLY A 67 2.12 -0.54 -6.85
CA GLY A 67 2.57 0.82 -7.12
C GLY A 67 2.11 1.79 -6.04
N TYR A 68 0.85 1.69 -5.62
CA TYR A 68 0.30 2.50 -4.53
C TYR A 68 1.01 2.27 -3.19
N GLN A 69 1.23 1.01 -2.81
CA GLN A 69 1.89 0.64 -1.55
C GLN A 69 3.33 1.13 -1.49
N LEU A 70 4.09 0.97 -2.58
CA LEU A 70 5.46 1.47 -2.67
C LEU A 70 5.51 3.00 -2.56
N THR A 71 4.66 3.71 -3.31
CA THR A 71 4.61 5.18 -3.26
C THR A 71 4.23 5.70 -1.88
N SER A 72 3.29 5.04 -1.22
CA SER A 72 2.81 5.48 0.09
C SER A 72 3.81 5.21 1.23
N MET A 73 4.65 4.17 1.13
CA MET A 73 5.49 3.69 2.24
C MET A 73 6.96 4.04 2.16
N MET A 74 7.49 4.25 0.95
CA MET A 74 8.93 4.37 0.76
C MET A 74 9.56 5.50 1.59
N GLY A 75 8.86 6.64 1.72
CA GLY A 75 9.33 7.75 2.55
C GLY A 75 9.46 7.40 4.04
N ILE A 76 8.63 6.49 4.55
CA ILE A 76 8.68 6.05 5.95
C ILE A 76 9.86 5.10 6.16
N ALA A 77 10.06 4.13 5.27
CA ALA A 77 11.18 3.18 5.42
C ALA A 77 12.54 3.89 5.33
N TRP A 78 12.70 4.83 4.38
CA TRP A 78 13.92 5.62 4.22
C TRP A 78 14.29 6.43 5.45
N ASP A 79 13.28 6.85 6.19
CA ASP A 79 13.40 7.59 7.43
C ASP A 79 14.16 6.79 8.52
N TYR A 80 14.18 5.45 8.42
CA TYR A 80 14.91 4.53 9.31
C TYR A 80 16.23 4.04 8.71
N ILE A 81 16.67 4.56 7.56
CA ILE A 81 17.93 4.20 6.89
C ILE A 81 18.82 5.45 6.83
N ARG A 82 20.07 5.35 7.28
CA ARG A 82 20.94 6.52 7.48
C ARG A 82 21.40 7.15 6.18
N ASP A 83 21.86 6.33 5.25
CA ASP A 83 22.57 6.79 4.06
C ASP A 83 21.70 6.66 2.81
N ALA A 84 21.77 7.67 1.93
CA ALA A 84 20.98 7.70 0.70
C ALA A 84 21.27 6.50 -0.22
N ARG A 85 22.50 5.97 -0.21
CA ARG A 85 22.86 4.78 -0.98
C ARG A 85 22.08 3.55 -0.53
N ASP A 86 21.99 3.37 0.79
CA ASP A 86 21.28 2.25 1.41
C ASP A 86 19.77 2.40 1.24
N GLN A 87 19.25 3.63 1.21
CA GLN A 87 17.84 3.91 0.88
C GLN A 87 17.49 3.45 -0.54
N LEU A 88 18.35 3.74 -1.52
CA LEU A 88 18.18 3.29 -2.90
C LEU A 88 18.31 1.76 -3.03
N GLU A 89 19.26 1.16 -2.31
CA GLU A 89 19.42 -0.30 -2.30
C GLU A 89 18.20 -0.99 -1.68
N PHE A 90 17.71 -0.49 -0.55
CA PHE A 90 16.50 -0.99 0.10
C PHE A 90 15.30 -0.91 -0.84
N ASP A 91 15.10 0.23 -1.49
CA ASP A 91 14.00 0.43 -2.43
C ASP A 91 14.08 -0.55 -3.60
N ARG A 92 15.27 -0.71 -4.20
CA ARG A 92 15.49 -1.68 -5.27
C ARG A 92 15.16 -3.11 -4.84
N LEU A 93 15.62 -3.53 -3.66
CA LEU A 93 15.37 -4.87 -3.13
C LEU A 93 13.90 -5.10 -2.79
N LEU A 94 13.21 -4.09 -2.23
CA LEU A 94 11.78 -4.16 -1.94
C LEU A 94 10.96 -4.22 -3.23
N SER A 95 11.28 -3.38 -4.22
CA SER A 95 10.67 -3.43 -5.55
C SER A 95 10.82 -4.82 -6.19
N ALA A 96 12.02 -5.41 -6.13
CA ALA A 96 12.24 -6.77 -6.63
C ALA A 96 11.40 -7.82 -5.90
N SER A 97 11.34 -7.76 -4.56
CA SER A 97 10.53 -8.67 -3.75
C SER A 97 9.03 -8.63 -4.09
N LEU A 98 8.54 -7.47 -4.54
CA LEU A 98 7.14 -7.28 -4.95
C LEU A 98 6.88 -7.53 -6.44
N GLY A 99 7.91 -7.77 -7.27
CA GLY A 99 7.78 -7.80 -8.74
C GLY A 99 7.49 -6.42 -9.34
N ALA A 100 7.90 -5.35 -8.66
CA ALA A 100 7.71 -3.95 -9.02
C ALA A 100 9.04 -3.28 -9.41
N GLU A 101 9.90 -4.02 -10.10
CA GLU A 101 11.19 -3.56 -10.63
C GLU A 101 10.98 -2.55 -11.76
N GLU A 102 12.00 -1.72 -12.02
CA GLU A 102 11.99 -0.74 -13.11
C GLU A 102 11.60 -1.41 -14.45
N GLY A 103 10.67 -0.77 -15.17
CA GLY A 103 10.12 -1.29 -16.42
C GLY A 103 8.95 -2.29 -16.26
N SER A 104 8.62 -2.71 -15.04
CA SER A 104 7.41 -3.50 -14.78
C SER A 104 6.16 -2.62 -14.79
N ARG A 105 4.98 -3.23 -14.98
CA ARG A 105 3.70 -2.50 -14.96
C ARG A 105 3.44 -1.86 -13.60
N ALA A 106 3.79 -2.54 -12.50
CA ALA A 106 3.71 -1.99 -11.15
C ALA A 106 4.61 -0.76 -10.96
N SER A 107 5.81 -0.77 -11.57
CA SER A 107 6.70 0.39 -11.58
C SER A 107 6.09 1.58 -12.33
N ASN A 108 5.45 1.34 -13.48
CA ASN A 108 4.74 2.40 -14.22
C ASN A 108 3.58 3.03 -13.40
N PHE A 109 2.84 2.22 -12.62
CA PHE A 109 1.84 2.75 -11.69
C PHE A 109 2.49 3.59 -10.59
N ARG A 110 3.58 3.08 -9.99
CA ARG A 110 4.34 3.81 -8.97
C ARG A 110 4.77 5.18 -9.48
N GLU A 111 5.32 5.28 -10.69
CA GLU A 111 5.70 6.54 -11.34
C GLU A 111 4.52 7.51 -11.50
N ARG A 112 3.39 7.03 -12.03
CA ARG A 112 2.16 7.84 -12.14
C ARG A 112 1.68 8.38 -10.78
N TYR A 113 1.93 7.64 -9.71
CA TYR A 113 1.52 8.00 -8.36
C TYR A 113 2.50 8.94 -7.65
N LEU A 114 3.72 9.14 -8.19
CA LEU A 114 4.70 10.05 -7.57
C LEU A 114 4.20 11.49 -7.49
N ASP A 115 3.37 11.92 -8.44
CA ASP A 115 2.75 13.25 -8.44
C ASP A 115 1.78 13.45 -7.25
N CYS A 116 1.31 12.35 -6.65
CA CYS A 116 0.45 12.37 -5.46
C CYS A 116 1.25 12.13 -4.16
N ARG A 117 2.58 12.08 -4.22
CA ARG A 117 3.40 11.77 -3.03
C ARG A 117 3.19 12.81 -1.94
N GLY A 118 2.85 12.34 -0.74
CA GLY A 118 2.58 13.20 0.42
C GLY A 118 1.14 13.70 0.51
N ASP A 119 0.32 13.48 -0.53
CA ASP A 119 -1.12 13.71 -0.52
C ASP A 119 -1.85 12.36 -0.60
N ILE A 120 -2.22 11.82 0.57
CA ILE A 120 -2.90 10.53 0.67
C ILE A 120 -4.28 10.54 0.02
N ASP A 121 -4.98 11.67 0.01
CA ASP A 121 -6.32 11.76 -0.57
C ASP A 121 -6.23 11.71 -2.10
N ALA A 122 -5.27 12.45 -2.69
CA ALA A 122 -4.99 12.39 -4.12
C ALA A 122 -4.51 10.98 -4.53
N LEU A 123 -3.61 10.38 -3.75
CA LEU A 123 -3.08 9.05 -4.02
C LEU A 123 -4.17 7.97 -3.93
N ALA A 124 -5.04 8.05 -2.92
CA ALA A 124 -6.17 7.13 -2.76
C ALA A 124 -7.20 7.28 -3.89
N LYS A 125 -7.43 8.51 -4.37
CA LYS A 125 -8.29 8.78 -5.53
C LYS A 125 -7.69 8.21 -6.82
N ALA A 126 -6.37 8.30 -7.00
CA ALA A 126 -5.71 7.72 -8.17
C ALA A 126 -5.85 6.20 -8.18
N LEU A 127 -5.60 5.54 -7.05
CA LEU A 127 -5.81 4.09 -6.93
C LEU A 127 -7.27 3.71 -7.16
N SER A 128 -8.24 4.46 -6.63
CA SER A 128 -9.66 4.10 -6.76
C SER A 128 -10.13 4.08 -8.22
N VAL A 129 -9.61 4.97 -9.06
CA VAL A 129 -9.88 4.98 -10.51
C VAL A 129 -9.24 3.77 -11.20
N ASP A 130 -8.00 3.44 -10.86
CA ASP A 130 -7.32 2.29 -11.46
C ASP A 130 -8.00 0.95 -11.05
N VAL A 131 -8.41 0.83 -9.80
CA VAL A 131 -9.16 -0.33 -9.27
C VAL A 131 -10.53 -0.44 -9.92
N HIS A 132 -11.27 0.67 -10.00
CA HIS A 132 -12.59 0.74 -10.65
C HIS A 132 -12.53 0.22 -12.09
N ARG A 133 -11.53 0.65 -12.84
CA ARG A 133 -11.26 0.17 -14.21
C ARG A 133 -10.83 -1.30 -14.26
N ALA A 134 -9.97 -1.74 -13.34
CA ALA A 134 -9.36 -3.07 -13.37
C ALA A 134 -10.28 -4.20 -12.89
N ILE A 135 -11.26 -3.90 -12.03
CA ILE A 135 -12.23 -4.87 -11.50
C ILE A 135 -13.08 -5.53 -12.60
N GLY A 136 -13.15 -4.93 -13.79
CA GLY A 136 -13.63 -5.61 -15.00
C GLY A 136 -15.12 -5.39 -15.31
N SER A 137 -15.61 -6.11 -16.32
CA SER A 137 -16.91 -5.89 -16.96
C SER A 137 -18.04 -6.73 -16.34
N PRO A 138 -19.24 -6.15 -16.10
CA PRO A 138 -19.57 -4.76 -16.36
C PRO A 138 -18.81 -3.83 -15.43
N GLU A 139 -18.27 -2.75 -16.01
CA GLU A 139 -17.54 -1.73 -15.24
C GLU A 139 -18.44 -1.26 -14.08
N PRO A 140 -17.93 -1.23 -12.84
CA PRO A 140 -18.73 -0.76 -11.72
C PRO A 140 -19.27 0.64 -12.01
N ARG A 141 -20.41 0.99 -11.41
CA ARG A 141 -20.91 2.38 -11.55
C ARG A 141 -19.93 3.38 -10.94
N THR A 142 -19.85 4.58 -11.51
CA THR A 142 -18.95 5.65 -11.04
C THR A 142 -19.17 6.03 -9.58
N GLU A 143 -20.38 5.84 -9.04
CA GLU A 143 -20.73 6.07 -7.63
C GLU A 143 -19.88 5.24 -6.64
N PHE A 144 -19.34 4.09 -7.08
CA PHE A 144 -18.47 3.24 -6.27
C PHE A 144 -17.03 3.77 -6.12
N LEU A 145 -16.62 4.78 -6.90
CA LEU A 145 -15.30 5.40 -6.78
C LEU A 145 -15.05 5.95 -5.37
N ILE A 146 -16.09 6.47 -4.71
CA ILE A 146 -15.99 6.99 -3.34
C ILE A 146 -15.65 5.87 -2.36
N GLN A 147 -16.25 4.70 -2.53
CA GLN A 147 -16.03 3.55 -1.66
C GLN A 147 -14.63 2.96 -1.87
N PHE A 148 -14.22 2.79 -3.13
CA PHE A 148 -12.86 2.35 -3.46
C PHE A 148 -11.82 3.33 -2.94
N GLN A 149 -12.08 4.64 -3.01
CA GLN A 149 -11.22 5.66 -2.44
C GLN A 149 -11.14 5.55 -0.91
N GLY A 150 -12.27 5.38 -0.22
CA GLY A 150 -12.29 5.18 1.23
C GLY A 150 -11.50 3.93 1.66
N GLY A 151 -11.65 2.83 0.93
CA GLY A 151 -10.85 1.62 1.13
C GLY A 151 -9.37 1.84 0.83
N ALA A 152 -9.03 2.62 -0.20
CA ALA A 152 -7.65 2.97 -0.53
C ALA A 152 -6.99 3.81 0.58
N VAL A 153 -7.70 4.79 1.17
CA VAL A 153 -7.20 5.55 2.33
C VAL A 153 -6.91 4.60 3.51
N LEU A 154 -7.79 3.64 3.76
CA LEU A 154 -7.57 2.63 4.80
C LEU A 154 -6.37 1.74 4.50
N LEU A 155 -6.25 1.25 3.27
CA LEU A 155 -5.11 0.47 2.79
C LEU A 155 -3.80 1.23 3.02
N GLY A 156 -3.73 2.50 2.60
CA GLY A 156 -2.57 3.35 2.84
C GLY A 156 -2.23 3.48 4.31
N GLY A 157 -3.20 3.75 5.17
CA GLY A 157 -3.01 3.82 6.62
C GLY A 157 -2.48 2.52 7.23
N LEU A 158 -3.01 1.37 6.80
CA LEU A 158 -2.54 0.06 7.28
C LEU A 158 -1.13 -0.28 6.78
N CYS A 159 -0.80 0.08 5.53
CA CYS A 159 0.56 -0.04 5.03
C CYS A 159 1.54 0.79 5.87
N GLN A 160 1.14 1.99 6.33
CA GLN A 160 1.97 2.81 7.23
C GLN A 160 2.23 2.08 8.54
N VAL A 161 1.18 1.51 9.14
CA VAL A 161 1.29 0.73 10.39
C VAL A 161 2.27 -0.41 10.24
N GLU A 162 2.14 -1.23 9.19
CA GLU A 162 3.02 -2.37 8.96
C GLU A 162 4.44 -1.95 8.62
N THR A 163 4.62 -0.80 7.94
CA THR A 163 5.96 -0.25 7.70
C THR A 163 6.65 0.17 8.98
N TYR A 164 5.98 0.92 9.86
CA TYR A 164 6.54 1.27 11.17
C TYR A 164 6.86 0.03 12.01
N ARG A 165 6.00 -0.99 11.99
CA ARG A 165 6.25 -2.26 12.68
C ARG A 165 7.48 -2.98 12.12
N ALA A 166 7.58 -3.13 10.80
CA ALA A 166 8.72 -3.78 10.15
C ALA A 166 10.04 -3.03 10.43
N CYS A 167 9.99 -1.71 10.58
CA CYS A 167 11.13 -0.89 11.00
C CYS A 167 11.40 -0.91 12.53
N GLY A 168 10.63 -1.65 13.33
CA GLY A 168 10.80 -1.77 14.78
C GLY A 168 10.23 -0.62 15.61
N ASP A 169 9.37 0.24 15.04
CA ASP A 169 8.67 1.32 15.75
C ASP A 169 7.23 0.93 16.11
N ASP A 170 7.11 -0.08 16.98
CA ASP A 170 5.82 -0.57 17.46
C ASP A 170 4.96 0.52 18.12
N ARG A 171 5.60 1.51 18.74
CA ARG A 171 4.90 2.62 19.37
C ARG A 171 4.19 3.48 18.32
N MET A 172 4.86 3.82 17.22
CA MET A 172 4.23 4.56 16.13
C MET A 172 3.17 3.71 15.44
N ALA A 173 3.47 2.44 15.16
CA ALA A 173 2.51 1.50 14.57
C ALA A 173 1.21 1.41 15.40
N LEU A 174 1.31 1.22 16.72
CA LEU A 174 0.16 1.19 17.64
C LEU A 174 -0.60 2.53 17.69
N SER A 175 0.14 3.65 17.70
CA SER A 175 -0.46 4.99 17.68
C SER A 175 -1.29 5.22 16.42
N LEU A 176 -0.75 4.88 15.25
CA LEU A 176 -1.45 4.99 13.97
C LEU A 176 -2.63 4.05 13.89
N ARG A 177 -2.47 2.78 14.28
CA ARG A 177 -3.56 1.79 14.31
C ARG A 177 -4.75 2.30 15.13
N ARG A 178 -4.51 2.87 16.32
CA ARG A 178 -5.56 3.46 17.15
C ARG A 178 -6.27 4.63 16.47
N ARG A 179 -5.56 5.46 15.70
CA ARG A 179 -6.17 6.58 14.96
C ARG A 179 -7.05 6.08 13.82
N ILE A 180 -6.61 5.05 13.10
CA ILE A 180 -7.37 4.42 12.02
C ILE A 180 -8.67 3.82 12.58
N THR A 181 -8.59 3.02 13.65
CA THR A 181 -9.77 2.40 14.27
C THR A 181 -10.76 3.43 14.81
N ARG A 182 -10.29 4.53 15.41
CA ARG A 182 -11.17 5.60 15.93
C ARG A 182 -11.90 6.40 14.84
N ARG A 183 -11.43 6.39 13.60
CA ARG A 183 -12.14 7.03 12.48
C ARG A 183 -13.25 6.15 11.90
N GLN A 184 -13.32 4.88 12.30
CA GLN A 184 -14.34 3.92 11.86
C GLN A 184 -15.46 3.71 12.88
N SER A 185 -15.29 4.22 14.12
CA SER A 185 -16.25 4.16 15.23
C SER A 185 -17.00 5.47 15.40
#